data_AF-A0A813EVD4-F1
#
_entry.id   AF-A0A813EVD4-F1
#
_cell.length_a   1.000
_cell.length_b   1.000
_cell.length_c   1.000
_cell.angle_alpha   90.00
_cell.angle_beta   90.00
_cell.angle_gamma   90.00
#
_symmetry.space_group_name_H-M   'P 1'
#
loop_
_entity.id
_entity.type
_entity.pdbx_description
1 polymer ?
#
loop_
_entity_poly.entity_id
_entity_poly.type
_entity_poly.pdbx_seq_one_letter_code
_entity_poly.pdbx_strand_id
1 'polypeptide(L)'
;MLSSAFSESSSSSPIDISDMSPAVFEGLLSFLYRGCIDDLSPTTASDILRAADKVCMEGLVTYCIEYILDGNLSSKSCCGLLRMASELGKYGRSPVWKPLHQGCLVYIRDHLAQVLQEEGGQAFLRLDQASLYLLLQETTLTLAADRNLLLSIWSLVRRWFEENIGAGDIKSIYKQAQSKSFAELEFLESVEFSFKLEGISKDMALDKAWLSEDFAVCGYTFSLQVERASARKDVEGAADYYGCFIMARSRPAILSDWGCVPAYQFELVHPTKGNLLLFTQSAELIPLEPFPGGGRGIAKAARILEVELPESGYVIDGCATVKATMKEDPLLGLCSAAAVLDFGAQAQDVLRAFPCGNLLDILRSYSLAIRDEDDLLDALVQFAEGAGEEEEQEQEVFDQVDKAAATLRMEHIHFAKLLNAAQGSRALQRSHVFAEAFKKLLKEMFQISSNRPVGSYPSNASHAMP
;
A
#
# COMPACT_ATOMS: atom_id res chain seq x y z
N MET A 1 -4.53 -29.44 -47.58
CA MET A 1 -3.27 -29.11 -48.26
C MET A 1 -2.63 -27.97 -47.50
N LEU A 2 -1.34 -28.06 -47.20
CA LEU A 2 -0.59 -26.93 -46.63
C LEU A 2 -0.54 -25.80 -47.68
N SER A 3 -0.57 -24.55 -47.21
CA SER A 3 -0.53 -23.38 -48.10
C SER A 3 0.75 -23.38 -48.95
N SER A 4 0.64 -23.16 -50.26
CA SER A 4 1.78 -23.07 -51.17
C SER A 4 2.68 -21.85 -50.91
N ALA A 5 2.31 -20.99 -49.96
CA ALA A 5 3.06 -19.80 -49.59
C ALA A 5 4.36 -20.09 -48.82
N PHE A 6 4.53 -21.32 -48.31
CA PHE A 6 5.66 -21.70 -47.47
C PHE A 6 6.53 -22.75 -48.14
N SER A 7 7.85 -22.68 -47.95
CA SER A 7 8.82 -23.62 -48.56
C SER A 7 8.55 -25.08 -48.22
N GLU A 8 8.02 -25.30 -47.02
CA GLU A 8 7.64 -26.57 -46.42
C GLU A 8 6.51 -27.27 -47.18
N SER A 9 5.69 -26.50 -47.92
CA SER A 9 4.61 -27.05 -48.75
C SER A 9 5.12 -27.71 -50.03
N SER A 10 6.31 -27.33 -50.49
CA SER A 10 6.92 -27.79 -51.75
C SER A 10 7.93 -28.92 -51.52
N SER A 11 8.37 -29.11 -50.28
CA SER A 11 9.27 -30.20 -49.91
C SER A 11 8.49 -31.44 -49.48
N SER A 12 8.86 -32.62 -50.01
CA SER A 12 8.38 -33.91 -49.50
C SER A 12 9.13 -34.39 -48.24
N SER A 13 10.06 -33.56 -47.73
CA SER A 13 10.80 -33.86 -46.52
C SER A 13 9.93 -33.71 -45.27
N PRO A 14 10.13 -34.55 -44.24
CA PRO A 14 9.50 -34.36 -42.93
C PRO A 14 9.78 -32.95 -42.38
N ILE A 15 8.77 -32.35 -41.75
CA ILE A 15 8.92 -31.12 -40.97
C ILE A 15 9.44 -31.53 -39.59
N ASP A 16 10.61 -31.04 -39.21
CA ASP A 16 11.21 -31.30 -37.91
C ASP A 16 10.73 -30.27 -36.88
N ILE A 17 10.14 -30.74 -35.78
CA ILE A 17 9.68 -29.93 -34.65
C ILE A 17 10.44 -30.43 -33.41
N SER A 18 11.59 -29.82 -33.15
CA SER A 18 12.55 -30.27 -32.13
C SER A 18 12.37 -29.61 -30.76
N ASP A 19 11.46 -28.64 -30.65
CA ASP A 19 11.21 -27.82 -29.46
C ASP A 19 10.01 -28.30 -28.62
N MET A 20 9.54 -29.52 -28.87
CA MET A 20 8.41 -30.14 -28.18
C MET A 20 8.68 -31.61 -27.92
N SER A 21 8.29 -32.11 -26.75
CA SER A 21 8.41 -33.54 -26.46
C SER A 21 7.37 -34.35 -27.24
N PRO A 22 7.65 -35.62 -27.57
CA PRO A 22 6.69 -36.47 -28.27
C PRO A 22 5.33 -36.56 -27.57
N ALA A 23 5.31 -36.61 -26.24
CA ALA A 23 4.08 -36.69 -25.45
C ALA A 23 3.23 -35.41 -25.57
N VAL A 24 3.87 -34.23 -25.58
CA VAL A 24 3.16 -32.95 -25.76
C VAL A 24 2.60 -32.85 -27.18
N PHE A 25 3.39 -33.25 -28.18
CA PHE A 25 2.96 -33.25 -29.57
C PHE A 25 1.80 -34.23 -29.83
N GLU A 26 1.84 -35.42 -29.23
CA GLU A 26 0.74 -36.38 -29.26
C GLU A 26 -0.54 -35.81 -28.63
N GLY A 27 -0.41 -35.04 -27.54
CA GLY A 27 -1.52 -34.30 -26.92
C GLY A 27 -2.14 -33.28 -27.88
N LEU A 28 -1.32 -32.50 -28.60
CA LEU A 28 -1.79 -31.56 -29.62
C LEU A 28 -2.56 -32.28 -30.73
N LEU A 29 -2.00 -33.38 -31.25
CA LEU A 29 -2.65 -34.18 -32.30
C LEU A 29 -3.95 -34.81 -31.80
N SER A 30 -3.96 -35.37 -30.60
CA SER A 30 -5.16 -35.98 -30.01
C SER A 30 -6.30 -34.97 -29.93
N PHE A 31 -6.01 -33.75 -29.45
CA PHE A 31 -6.99 -32.68 -29.44
C PHE A 31 -7.42 -32.27 -30.84
N LEU A 32 -6.49 -32.14 -31.80
CA LEU A 32 -6.81 -31.77 -33.18
C LEU A 32 -7.75 -32.78 -33.86
N TYR A 33 -7.56 -34.07 -33.62
CA TYR A 33 -8.34 -35.14 -34.25
C TYR A 33 -9.60 -35.53 -33.48
N ARG A 34 -9.61 -35.41 -32.15
CA ARG A 34 -10.71 -35.91 -31.28
C ARG A 34 -11.45 -34.81 -30.52
N GLY A 35 -10.86 -33.62 -30.38
CA GLY A 35 -11.38 -32.54 -29.54
C GLY A 35 -11.14 -32.74 -28.04
N CYS A 36 -10.37 -33.76 -27.63
CA CYS A 36 -10.05 -34.06 -26.24
C CYS A 36 -8.64 -34.68 -26.09
N ILE A 37 -8.14 -34.70 -24.86
CA ILE A 37 -6.90 -35.39 -24.48
C ILE A 37 -7.27 -36.35 -23.34
N ASP A 38 -7.09 -37.64 -23.57
CA ASP A 38 -7.55 -38.69 -22.66
C ASP A 38 -6.69 -38.79 -21.38
N ASP A 39 -5.37 -38.59 -21.50
CA ASP A 39 -4.40 -38.74 -20.39
C ASP A 39 -3.75 -37.40 -19.99
N LEU A 40 -4.60 -36.39 -19.73
CA LEU A 40 -4.12 -35.09 -19.25
C LEU A 40 -3.77 -35.18 -17.75
N SER A 41 -2.54 -34.81 -17.39
CA SER A 41 -2.07 -34.73 -16.00
C SER A 41 -1.69 -33.28 -15.68
N PRO A 42 -1.61 -32.86 -14.39
CA PRO A 42 -1.26 -31.47 -14.06
C PRO A 42 0.09 -31.01 -14.65
N THR A 43 1.08 -31.91 -14.71
CA THR A 43 2.40 -31.62 -15.29
C THR A 43 2.32 -31.50 -16.81
N THR A 44 1.72 -32.49 -17.49
CA THR A 44 1.57 -32.48 -18.96
C THR A 44 0.64 -31.38 -19.44
N ALA A 45 -0.38 -30.99 -18.67
CA ALA A 45 -1.28 -29.90 -18.98
C ALA A 45 -0.55 -28.56 -19.12
N SER A 46 0.42 -28.28 -18.25
CA SER A 46 1.21 -27.06 -18.32
C SER A 46 2.07 -26.99 -19.58
N ASP A 47 2.66 -28.12 -19.99
CA ASP A 47 3.51 -28.19 -21.19
C ASP A 47 2.68 -28.15 -22.48
N ILE A 48 1.53 -28.84 -22.51
CA ILE A 48 0.58 -28.79 -23.62
C ILE A 48 -0.02 -27.39 -23.76
N LEU A 49 -0.33 -26.71 -22.66
CA LEU A 49 -0.81 -25.34 -22.66
C LEU A 49 0.19 -24.39 -23.35
N ARG A 50 1.48 -24.45 -22.98
CA ARG A 50 2.54 -23.65 -23.66
C ARG A 50 2.66 -23.99 -25.14
N ALA A 51 2.62 -25.27 -25.48
CA ALA A 51 2.73 -25.73 -26.86
C ALA A 51 1.53 -25.27 -27.70
N ALA A 52 0.32 -25.35 -27.15
CA ALA A 52 -0.92 -24.94 -27.79
C ALA A 52 -0.94 -23.45 -28.11
N ASP A 53 -0.50 -22.60 -27.17
CA ASP A 53 -0.36 -21.15 -27.41
C ASP A 53 0.65 -20.87 -28.52
N LYS A 54 1.80 -21.55 -28.51
CA LYS A 54 2.83 -21.42 -29.54
C LYS A 54 2.36 -21.79 -30.94
N VAL A 55 1.49 -22.80 -31.07
CA VAL A 55 0.90 -23.21 -32.36
C VAL A 55 -0.47 -22.56 -32.63
N CYS A 56 -0.84 -21.54 -31.84
CA CYS A 56 -2.08 -20.77 -31.97
C CYS A 56 -3.38 -21.60 -31.91
N MET A 57 -3.42 -22.64 -31.05
CA MET A 57 -4.59 -23.48 -30.82
C MET A 57 -5.42 -22.97 -29.62
N GLU A 58 -6.13 -21.85 -29.78
CA GLU A 58 -6.89 -21.19 -28.69
C GLU A 58 -7.90 -22.10 -27.97
N GLY A 59 -8.56 -23.00 -28.72
CA GLY A 59 -9.49 -23.97 -28.13
C GLY A 59 -8.81 -24.95 -27.18
N LEU A 60 -7.57 -25.35 -27.48
CA LEU A 60 -6.77 -26.21 -26.60
C LEU A 60 -6.20 -25.44 -25.41
N VAL A 61 -5.79 -24.19 -25.61
CA VAL A 61 -5.39 -23.30 -24.50
C VAL A 61 -6.54 -23.19 -23.50
N THR A 62 -7.76 -22.94 -23.97
CA THR A 62 -8.96 -22.86 -23.13
C THR A 62 -9.23 -24.18 -22.40
N TYR A 63 -9.19 -25.31 -23.12
CA TYR A 63 -9.37 -26.65 -22.54
C TYR A 63 -8.36 -26.95 -21.41
N CYS A 64 -7.08 -26.64 -21.63
CA CYS A 64 -6.05 -26.85 -20.61
C CYS A 64 -6.23 -25.92 -19.40
N ILE A 65 -6.63 -24.66 -19.61
CA ILE A 65 -6.91 -23.71 -18.52
C ILE A 65 -8.08 -24.20 -17.66
N GLU A 66 -9.18 -24.62 -18.28
CA GLU A 66 -10.34 -25.17 -17.57
C GLU A 66 -9.95 -26.39 -16.74
N TYR A 67 -9.21 -27.33 -17.33
CA TYR A 67 -8.70 -28.51 -16.61
C TYR A 67 -7.83 -28.13 -15.40
N ILE A 68 -6.93 -27.15 -15.56
CA ILE A 68 -6.04 -26.69 -14.48
C ILE A 68 -6.85 -26.07 -13.34
N LEU A 69 -7.84 -25.24 -13.66
CA LEU A 69 -8.68 -24.55 -12.68
C LEU A 69 -9.69 -25.47 -12.00
N ASP A 70 -10.10 -26.57 -12.64
CA ASP A 70 -11.01 -27.59 -12.10
C ASP A 70 -10.30 -28.55 -11.13
N GLY A 71 -9.68 -28.01 -10.09
CA GLY A 71 -9.11 -28.77 -8.97
C GLY A 71 -7.67 -29.29 -9.18
N ASN A 72 -7.01 -28.97 -10.29
CA ASN A 72 -5.63 -29.37 -10.56
C ASN A 72 -4.58 -28.29 -10.22
N LEU A 73 -5.03 -27.16 -9.67
CA LEU A 73 -4.18 -26.10 -9.13
C LEU A 73 -3.68 -26.49 -7.74
N SER A 74 -2.39 -26.25 -7.45
CA SER A 74 -1.76 -26.62 -6.18
C SER A 74 -0.79 -25.54 -5.71
N SER A 75 -0.41 -25.56 -4.42
CA SER A 75 0.60 -24.65 -3.87
C SER A 75 1.98 -24.78 -4.53
N LYS A 76 2.26 -25.93 -5.16
CA LYS A 76 3.51 -26.21 -5.89
C LYS A 76 3.50 -25.67 -7.32
N SER A 77 2.32 -25.62 -7.95
CA SER A 77 2.17 -25.26 -9.37
C SER A 77 1.69 -23.82 -9.59
N CYS A 78 0.97 -23.22 -8.63
CA CYS A 78 0.28 -21.94 -8.83
C CYS A 78 1.22 -20.78 -9.20
N CYS A 79 2.41 -20.66 -8.59
CA CYS A 79 3.35 -19.59 -8.93
C CYS A 79 3.95 -19.78 -10.34
N GLY A 80 4.26 -21.03 -10.73
CA GLY A 80 4.75 -21.33 -12.07
C GLY A 80 3.70 -21.09 -13.16
N LEU A 81 2.44 -21.39 -12.86
CA LEU A 81 1.30 -21.13 -13.73
C LEU A 81 0.95 -19.64 -13.81
N LEU A 82 1.03 -18.91 -12.70
CA LEU A 82 0.86 -17.45 -12.67
C LEU A 82 1.88 -16.79 -13.59
N ARG A 83 3.17 -17.14 -13.43
CA ARG A 83 4.25 -16.63 -14.29
C ARG A 83 4.00 -16.94 -15.76
N MET A 84 3.61 -18.17 -16.07
CA MET A 84 3.27 -18.58 -17.45
C MET A 84 2.13 -17.73 -18.02
N ALA A 85 1.06 -17.52 -17.24
CA ALA A 85 -0.08 -16.72 -17.65
C ALA A 85 0.28 -15.22 -17.83
N SER A 86 1.21 -14.69 -17.02
CA SER A 86 1.75 -13.35 -17.19
C SER A 86 2.60 -13.21 -18.46
N GLU A 87 3.54 -14.15 -18.67
CA GLU A 87 4.45 -14.17 -19.82
C GLU A 87 3.70 -14.31 -21.15
N LEU A 88 2.82 -15.32 -21.27
CA LEU A 88 2.12 -15.63 -22.53
C LEU A 88 0.83 -14.80 -22.70
N GLY A 89 0.11 -14.56 -21.59
CA GLY A 89 -1.12 -13.76 -21.58
C GLY A 89 -0.92 -12.26 -21.64
N LYS A 90 0.34 -11.78 -21.73
CA LYS A 90 0.71 -10.36 -21.74
C LYS A 90 0.13 -9.63 -20.52
N TYR A 91 0.38 -10.17 -19.32
CA TYR A 91 -0.08 -9.63 -18.04
C TYR A 91 -1.62 -9.51 -17.95
N GLY A 92 -2.33 -10.59 -18.28
CA GLY A 92 -3.79 -10.66 -18.18
C GLY A 92 -4.57 -9.88 -19.25
N ARG A 93 -3.88 -9.31 -20.26
CA ARG A 93 -4.52 -8.61 -21.39
C ARG A 93 -5.15 -9.56 -22.39
N SER A 94 -4.61 -10.79 -22.50
CA SER A 94 -5.22 -11.81 -23.34
C SER A 94 -6.48 -12.37 -22.66
N PRO A 95 -7.66 -12.31 -23.29
CA PRO A 95 -8.90 -12.81 -22.71
C PRO A 95 -8.85 -14.32 -22.45
N VAL A 96 -8.06 -15.07 -23.22
CA VAL A 96 -7.91 -16.52 -23.08
C VAL A 96 -7.11 -16.88 -21.82
N TRP A 97 -6.08 -16.10 -21.49
CA TRP A 97 -5.18 -16.35 -20.35
C TRP A 97 -5.65 -15.74 -19.04
N LYS A 98 -6.55 -14.74 -19.11
CA LYS A 98 -7.08 -14.02 -17.95
C LYS A 98 -7.68 -14.95 -16.88
N PRO A 99 -8.48 -16.00 -17.20
CA PRO A 99 -9.03 -16.90 -16.20
C PRO A 99 -7.94 -17.64 -15.41
N LEU A 100 -6.89 -18.13 -16.08
CA LEU A 100 -5.78 -18.81 -15.41
C LEU A 100 -5.04 -17.86 -14.47
N HIS A 101 -4.74 -16.65 -14.95
CA HIS A 101 -4.06 -15.63 -14.16
C HIS A 101 -4.85 -15.28 -12.88
N GLN A 102 -6.15 -14.99 -13.04
CA GLN A 102 -7.04 -14.67 -11.91
C GLN A 102 -7.20 -15.87 -10.95
N GLY A 103 -7.40 -17.07 -11.49
CA GLY A 103 -7.51 -18.29 -10.68
C GLY A 103 -6.26 -18.57 -9.86
N CYS A 104 -5.07 -18.34 -10.42
CA CYS A 104 -3.81 -18.47 -9.68
C CYS A 104 -3.69 -17.45 -8.55
N LEU A 105 -4.03 -16.19 -8.79
CA LEU A 105 -4.00 -15.14 -7.76
C LEU A 105 -4.97 -15.44 -6.62
N VAL A 106 -6.22 -15.81 -6.94
CA VAL A 106 -7.24 -16.19 -5.95
C VAL A 106 -6.76 -17.39 -5.12
N TYR A 107 -6.24 -18.44 -5.77
CA TYR A 107 -5.71 -19.60 -5.06
C TYR A 107 -4.55 -19.22 -4.13
N ILE A 108 -3.60 -18.41 -4.60
CA ILE A 108 -2.46 -17.98 -3.79
C ILE A 108 -2.93 -17.17 -2.58
N ARG A 109 -3.89 -16.26 -2.75
CA ARG A 109 -4.48 -15.48 -1.66
C ARG A 109 -5.13 -16.39 -0.61
N ASP A 110 -5.90 -17.36 -1.04
CA ASP A 110 -6.69 -18.24 -0.16
C ASP A 110 -5.82 -19.33 0.50
N HIS A 111 -4.69 -19.69 -0.11
CA HIS A 111 -3.76 -20.73 0.35
C HIS A 111 -2.34 -20.20 0.64
N LEU A 112 -2.19 -18.91 0.95
CA LEU A 112 -0.90 -18.24 1.06
C LEU A 112 0.08 -18.96 1.98
N ALA A 113 -0.38 -19.38 3.16
CA ALA A 113 0.43 -20.11 4.13
C ALA A 113 1.08 -21.39 3.55
N GLN A 114 0.37 -22.11 2.67
CA GLN A 114 0.86 -23.33 2.04
C GLN A 114 1.78 -23.02 0.87
N VAL A 115 1.52 -21.93 0.14
CA VAL A 115 2.36 -21.46 -0.98
C VAL A 115 3.72 -20.99 -0.48
N LEU A 116 3.80 -20.37 0.71
CA LEU A 116 5.08 -19.90 1.26
C LEU A 116 5.96 -21.02 1.84
N GLN A 117 5.46 -22.28 1.92
CA GLN A 117 6.24 -23.43 2.39
C GLN A 117 7.18 -23.99 1.31
N GLU A 118 8.17 -24.78 1.72
CA GLU A 118 9.33 -25.28 0.94
C GLU A 118 9.19 -25.23 -0.59
N GLU A 119 8.43 -26.15 -1.19
CA GLU A 119 8.33 -26.25 -2.66
C GLU A 119 7.62 -25.05 -3.31
N GLY A 120 6.58 -24.51 -2.67
CA GLY A 120 5.88 -23.32 -3.16
C GLY A 120 6.74 -22.05 -3.05
N GLY A 121 7.54 -21.93 -1.97
CA GLY A 121 8.48 -20.85 -1.77
C GLY A 121 9.57 -20.82 -2.85
N GLN A 122 10.03 -21.98 -3.32
CA GLN A 122 10.97 -22.06 -4.45
C GLN A 122 10.32 -21.63 -5.77
N ALA A 123 9.05 -21.95 -5.97
CA ALA A 123 8.30 -21.48 -7.14
C ALA A 123 8.04 -19.96 -7.08
N PHE A 124 7.82 -19.41 -5.88
CA PHE A 124 7.69 -17.97 -5.63
C PHE A 124 8.95 -17.20 -6.05
N LEU A 125 10.14 -17.72 -5.72
CA LEU A 125 11.42 -17.08 -6.10
C LEU A 125 11.63 -16.95 -7.61
N ARG A 126 10.89 -17.74 -8.41
CA ARG A 126 10.97 -17.74 -9.88
C ARG A 126 9.96 -16.82 -10.55
N LEU A 127 9.11 -16.13 -9.80
CA LEU A 127 8.16 -15.16 -10.34
C LEU A 127 8.90 -14.01 -11.01
N ASP A 128 8.34 -13.48 -12.09
CA ASP A 128 8.78 -12.20 -12.63
C ASP A 128 8.32 -11.05 -11.72
N GLN A 129 8.91 -9.88 -11.91
CA GLN A 129 8.66 -8.71 -11.07
C GLN A 129 7.18 -8.28 -11.08
N ALA A 130 6.50 -8.34 -12.24
CA ALA A 130 5.09 -7.94 -12.34
C ALA A 130 4.17 -8.93 -11.63
N SER A 131 4.40 -10.24 -11.81
CA SER A 131 3.66 -11.27 -11.09
C SER A 131 3.85 -11.19 -9.57
N LEU A 132 5.05 -10.83 -9.11
CA LEU A 132 5.32 -10.58 -7.69
C LEU A 132 4.49 -9.40 -7.16
N TYR A 133 4.44 -8.27 -7.89
CA TYR A 133 3.64 -7.10 -7.48
C TYR A 133 2.15 -7.43 -7.36
N LEU A 134 1.60 -8.10 -8.38
CA LEU A 134 0.20 -8.49 -8.40
C LEU A 134 -0.13 -9.44 -7.24
N LEU A 135 0.76 -10.39 -6.95
CA LEU A 135 0.60 -11.28 -5.80
C LEU A 135 0.58 -10.50 -4.48
N LEU A 136 1.52 -9.57 -4.27
CA LEU A 136 1.58 -8.76 -3.06
C LEU A 136 0.33 -7.89 -2.88
N GLN A 137 -0.15 -7.29 -3.96
CA GLN A 137 -1.41 -6.55 -3.99
C GLN A 137 -2.59 -7.43 -3.53
N GLU A 138 -2.77 -8.59 -4.16
CA GLU A 138 -3.88 -9.50 -3.85
C GLU A 138 -3.84 -10.09 -2.44
N THR A 139 -2.63 -10.18 -1.86
CA THR A 139 -2.42 -10.76 -0.51
C THR A 139 -2.36 -9.73 0.59
N THR A 140 -2.40 -8.41 0.28
CA THR A 140 -2.17 -7.33 1.25
C THR A 140 -3.08 -7.43 2.47
N LEU A 141 -4.37 -7.72 2.29
CA LEU A 141 -5.34 -7.86 3.39
C LEU A 141 -5.03 -9.08 4.28
N THR A 142 -4.67 -10.21 3.66
CA THR A 142 -4.28 -11.44 4.39
C THR A 142 -3.00 -11.22 5.19
N LEU A 143 -2.02 -10.52 4.62
CA LEU A 143 -0.76 -10.19 5.27
C LEU A 143 -0.95 -9.23 6.44
N ALA A 144 -1.86 -8.26 6.31
CA ALA A 144 -2.21 -7.34 7.40
C ALA A 144 -2.87 -8.05 8.59
N ALA A 145 -3.56 -9.17 8.35
CA ALA A 145 -4.24 -9.94 9.39
C ALA A 145 -3.32 -10.94 10.13
N ASP A 146 -2.24 -11.42 9.49
CA ASP A 146 -1.35 -12.43 10.06
C ASP A 146 0.13 -12.04 10.00
N ARG A 147 0.69 -11.69 11.17
CA ARG A 147 2.10 -11.32 11.35
C ARG A 147 3.08 -12.41 10.89
N ASN A 148 2.79 -13.69 11.09
CA ASN A 148 3.71 -14.76 10.73
C ASN A 148 3.78 -14.95 9.22
N LEU A 149 2.65 -14.79 8.53
CA LEU A 149 2.61 -14.79 7.06
C LEU A 149 3.37 -13.59 6.50
N LEU A 150 3.22 -12.41 7.10
CA LEU A 150 3.97 -11.21 6.73
C LEU A 150 5.50 -11.42 6.84
N LEU A 151 5.99 -12.04 7.92
CA LEU A 151 7.41 -12.37 8.06
C LEU A 151 7.87 -13.42 7.03
N SER A 152 7.03 -14.42 6.79
CA SER A 152 7.34 -15.51 5.85
C SER A 152 7.47 -14.99 4.43
N ILE A 153 6.50 -14.18 3.98
CA ILE A 153 6.54 -13.58 2.65
C ILE A 153 7.68 -12.56 2.53
N TRP A 154 7.94 -11.78 3.58
CA TRP A 154 9.05 -10.83 3.58
C TRP A 154 10.40 -11.52 3.36
N SER A 155 10.63 -12.64 4.05
CA SER A 155 11.86 -13.42 3.88
C SER A 155 12.05 -13.91 2.43
N LEU A 156 10.96 -14.30 1.77
CA LEU A 156 10.97 -14.75 0.38
C LEU A 156 11.15 -13.59 -0.59
N VAL A 157 10.50 -12.45 -0.36
CA VAL A 157 10.69 -11.24 -1.17
C VAL A 157 12.13 -10.75 -1.07
N ARG A 158 12.69 -10.69 0.13
CA ARG A 158 14.10 -10.32 0.33
C ARG A 158 15.04 -11.22 -0.48
N ARG A 159 14.84 -12.54 -0.40
CA ARG A 159 15.61 -13.51 -1.20
C ARG A 159 15.39 -13.33 -2.70
N TRP A 160 14.16 -13.06 -3.13
CA TRP A 160 13.84 -12.78 -4.53
C TRP A 160 14.63 -11.56 -5.05
N PHE A 161 14.67 -10.49 -4.26
CA PHE A 161 15.44 -9.28 -4.59
C PHE A 161 16.95 -9.52 -4.62
N GLU A 162 17.46 -10.33 -3.71
CA GLU A 162 18.86 -10.75 -3.70
C GLU A 162 19.21 -11.54 -4.97
N GLU A 163 18.38 -12.52 -5.35
CA GLU A 163 18.63 -13.41 -6.50
C GLU A 163 18.44 -12.70 -7.86
N ASN A 164 17.44 -11.82 -7.99
CA ASN A 164 17.07 -11.22 -9.28
C ASN A 164 17.67 -9.83 -9.53
N ILE A 165 17.96 -9.07 -8.48
CA ILE A 165 18.39 -7.67 -8.58
C ILE A 165 19.75 -7.44 -7.91
N GLY A 166 20.21 -8.36 -7.04
CA GLY A 166 21.41 -8.18 -6.24
C GLY A 166 21.20 -7.22 -5.05
N ALA A 167 19.95 -6.94 -4.68
CA ALA A 167 19.58 -6.07 -3.57
C ALA A 167 19.07 -6.91 -2.39
N GLY A 168 19.98 -7.40 -1.53
CA GLY A 168 19.59 -8.28 -0.42
C GLY A 168 19.12 -7.56 0.85
N ASP A 169 19.33 -6.26 0.96
CA ASP A 169 19.00 -5.48 2.16
C ASP A 169 17.77 -4.58 1.96
N ILE A 170 17.04 -4.34 3.04
CA ILE A 170 15.78 -3.58 3.02
C ILE A 170 15.96 -2.15 2.50
N LYS A 171 17.13 -1.52 2.70
CA LYS A 171 17.44 -0.17 2.20
C LYS A 171 17.52 -0.15 0.68
N SER A 172 18.20 -1.12 0.10
CA SER A 172 18.34 -1.24 -1.35
C SER A 172 16.99 -1.52 -2.02
N ILE A 173 16.18 -2.43 -1.44
CA ILE A 173 14.82 -2.72 -1.92
C ILE A 173 13.94 -1.47 -1.82
N TYR A 174 13.98 -0.77 -0.68
CA TYR A 174 13.22 0.45 -0.46
C TYR A 174 13.61 1.56 -1.46
N LYS A 175 14.91 1.83 -1.63
CA LYS A 175 15.41 2.82 -2.59
C LYS A 175 14.99 2.50 -4.02
N GLN A 176 15.01 1.24 -4.40
CA GLN A 176 14.57 0.84 -5.73
C GLN A 176 13.07 1.05 -5.92
N ALA A 177 12.26 0.68 -4.93
CA ALA A 177 10.81 0.92 -4.96
C ALA A 177 10.50 2.42 -4.99
N GLN A 178 11.25 3.23 -4.24
CA GLN A 178 11.15 4.70 -4.23
C GLN A 178 11.64 5.36 -5.54
N SER A 179 12.60 4.73 -6.24
CA SER A 179 13.16 5.28 -7.48
C SER A 179 12.19 5.26 -8.66
N LYS A 180 11.11 4.46 -8.56
CA LYS A 180 10.10 4.42 -9.60
C LYS A 180 9.33 5.72 -9.67
N SER A 181 9.20 6.24 -10.87
CA SER A 181 8.31 7.36 -11.13
C SER A 181 6.87 6.93 -10.91
N PHE A 182 6.02 7.90 -10.57
CA PHE A 182 4.59 7.69 -10.41
C PHE A 182 3.91 7.06 -11.65
N ALA A 183 4.42 7.34 -12.85
CA ALA A 183 3.92 6.78 -14.10
C ALA A 183 4.19 5.27 -14.25
N GLU A 184 5.21 4.77 -13.55
CA GLU A 184 5.62 3.36 -13.53
C GLU A 184 4.93 2.56 -12.43
N LEU A 185 4.17 3.22 -11.55
CA LEU A 185 3.33 2.55 -10.55
C LEU A 185 2.05 2.01 -11.19
N GLU A 186 1.81 0.71 -11.03
CA GLU A 186 0.54 0.07 -11.37
C GLU A 186 -0.56 0.48 -10.37
N PHE A 187 -1.80 0.53 -10.85
CA PHE A 187 -2.94 0.89 -10.01
C PHE A 187 -3.33 -0.29 -9.11
N LEU A 188 -3.43 -0.05 -7.81
CA LEU A 188 -4.20 -0.94 -6.96
C LEU A 188 -5.69 -0.84 -7.33
N GLU A 189 -6.51 -1.83 -6.95
CA GLU A 189 -7.96 -1.73 -7.11
C GLU A 189 -8.45 -0.41 -6.48
N SER A 190 -9.17 0.39 -7.26
CA SER A 190 -9.72 1.66 -6.80
C SER A 190 -10.73 1.40 -5.68
N VAL A 191 -10.56 2.06 -4.53
CA VAL A 191 -11.57 2.02 -3.48
C VAL A 191 -12.60 3.10 -3.77
N GLU A 192 -13.80 2.68 -4.12
CA GLU A 192 -14.90 3.61 -4.36
C GLU A 192 -15.62 3.90 -3.05
N PHE A 193 -15.69 5.18 -2.69
CA PHE A 193 -16.30 5.62 -1.45
C PHE A 193 -17.41 6.63 -1.75
N SER A 194 -18.62 6.39 -1.26
CA SER A 194 -19.76 7.30 -1.46
C SER A 194 -20.19 7.88 -0.12
N PHE A 195 -20.33 9.20 -0.02
CA PHE A 195 -20.94 9.81 1.16
C PHE A 195 -21.86 10.97 0.83
N LYS A 196 -22.90 11.11 1.65
CA LYS A 196 -23.94 12.12 1.45
C LYS A 196 -23.44 13.49 1.93
N LEU A 197 -23.69 14.54 1.15
CA LEU A 197 -23.36 15.92 1.50
C LEU A 197 -24.63 16.75 1.68
N GLU A 198 -25.04 16.97 2.92
CA GLU A 198 -26.26 17.72 3.21
C GLU A 198 -25.99 19.23 3.40
N GLY A 199 -26.87 20.06 2.85
CA GLY A 199 -26.84 21.51 3.00
C GLY A 199 -25.66 22.21 2.30
N ILE A 200 -25.34 21.81 1.07
CA ILE A 200 -24.35 22.51 0.21
C ILE A 200 -24.99 23.83 -0.28
N SER A 201 -24.42 24.98 0.09
CA SER A 201 -24.94 26.30 -0.33
C SER A 201 -23.83 27.35 -0.42
N LYS A 202 -23.98 28.36 -1.29
CA LYS A 202 -23.12 29.56 -1.34
C LYS A 202 -23.15 30.41 -0.07
N ASP A 203 -24.14 30.20 0.80
CA ASP A 203 -24.23 30.89 2.08
C ASP A 203 -23.51 30.10 3.19
N MET A 204 -22.95 28.94 2.83
CA MET A 204 -22.16 28.13 3.76
C MET A 204 -20.93 28.89 4.22
N ALA A 205 -20.70 28.90 5.54
CA ALA A 205 -19.49 29.50 6.10
C ALA A 205 -18.22 28.81 5.54
N LEU A 206 -17.16 29.60 5.31
CA LEU A 206 -15.89 29.14 4.72
C LEU A 206 -15.15 28.10 5.57
N ASP A 207 -15.58 27.86 6.81
CA ASP A 207 -15.01 26.91 7.76
C ASP A 207 -15.82 25.62 7.89
N LYS A 208 -17.01 25.53 7.28
CA LYS A 208 -17.81 24.31 7.33
C LYS A 208 -17.16 23.25 6.44
N ALA A 209 -16.94 22.08 7.04
CA ALA A 209 -16.38 20.92 6.37
C ALA A 209 -17.28 19.70 6.57
N TRP A 210 -17.42 18.87 5.53
CA TRP A 210 -18.00 17.54 5.64
C TRP A 210 -16.87 16.53 5.72
N LEU A 211 -16.98 15.62 6.68
CA LEU A 211 -16.05 14.53 6.87
C LEU A 211 -16.76 13.23 6.57
N SER A 212 -16.14 12.39 5.73
CA SER A 212 -16.60 11.03 5.54
C SER A 212 -16.36 10.17 6.78
N GLU A 213 -16.97 8.99 6.80
CA GLU A 213 -16.48 7.90 7.64
C GLU A 213 -15.05 7.53 7.24
N ASP A 214 -14.34 6.96 8.20
CA ASP A 214 -12.99 6.46 8.02
C ASP A 214 -13.04 5.19 7.15
N PHE A 215 -12.16 5.11 6.14
CA PHE A 215 -12.02 3.95 5.28
C PHE A 215 -10.58 3.47 5.26
N ALA A 216 -10.40 2.16 5.13
CA ALA A 216 -9.08 1.53 5.16
C ALA A 216 -8.60 1.18 3.74
N VAL A 217 -7.41 1.63 3.35
CA VAL A 217 -6.76 1.26 2.09
C VAL A 217 -5.30 0.90 2.40
N CYS A 218 -4.86 -0.29 2.01
CA CYS A 218 -3.49 -0.78 2.23
C CYS A 218 -2.98 -0.73 3.69
N GLY A 219 -3.87 -0.90 4.67
CA GLY A 219 -3.51 -0.82 6.08
C GLY A 219 -3.45 0.61 6.66
N TYR A 220 -3.86 1.61 5.88
CA TYR A 220 -3.98 3.01 6.27
C TYR A 220 -5.45 3.37 6.44
N THR A 221 -5.73 4.27 7.37
CA THR A 221 -7.09 4.79 7.59
C THR A 221 -7.15 6.22 7.08
N PHE A 222 -8.03 6.45 6.11
CA PHE A 222 -8.27 7.74 5.49
C PHE A 222 -9.68 8.22 5.81
N SER A 223 -9.88 9.53 5.74
CA SER A 223 -11.20 10.14 5.62
C SER A 223 -11.15 11.19 4.52
N LEU A 224 -12.28 11.46 3.91
CA LEU A 224 -12.44 12.53 2.94
C LEU A 224 -13.01 13.73 3.66
N GLN A 225 -12.41 14.88 3.44
CA GLN A 225 -12.91 16.16 3.89
C GLN A 225 -13.31 16.98 2.67
N VAL A 226 -14.56 17.43 2.59
CA VAL A 226 -14.99 18.44 1.62
C VAL A 226 -15.14 19.75 2.38
N GLU A 227 -14.45 20.79 1.96
CA GLU A 227 -14.58 22.12 2.56
C GLU A 227 -14.75 23.18 1.46
N ARG A 228 -15.49 24.23 1.78
CA ARG A 228 -15.54 25.41 0.92
C ARG A 228 -14.30 26.25 1.20
N ALA A 229 -13.49 26.48 0.18
CA ALA A 229 -12.34 27.36 0.29
C ALA A 229 -12.53 28.59 -0.59
N SER A 230 -12.06 29.73 -0.09
CA SER A 230 -12.03 30.95 -0.88
C SER A 230 -10.79 30.94 -1.76
N ALA A 231 -10.94 31.42 -2.99
CA ALA A 231 -9.79 31.57 -3.84
C ALA A 231 -8.81 32.61 -3.27
N ARG A 232 -7.53 32.40 -3.58
CA ARG A 232 -6.44 33.30 -3.22
C ARG A 232 -6.77 34.71 -3.74
N LYS A 233 -6.90 35.69 -2.81
CA LYS A 233 -7.34 37.07 -3.12
C LYS A 233 -6.43 37.81 -4.10
N ASP A 234 -5.21 37.31 -4.26
CA ASP A 234 -4.16 37.79 -5.17
C ASP A 234 -4.38 37.35 -6.63
N VAL A 235 -5.31 36.45 -6.92
CA VAL A 235 -5.62 36.00 -8.28
C VAL A 235 -6.92 36.66 -8.75
N GLU A 236 -6.80 37.64 -9.64
CA GLU A 236 -7.94 38.37 -10.20
C GLU A 236 -8.88 37.40 -10.95
N GLY A 237 -10.16 37.37 -10.57
CA GLY A 237 -11.17 36.46 -11.15
C GLY A 237 -11.24 35.06 -10.52
N ALA A 238 -10.50 34.80 -9.44
CA ALA A 238 -10.56 33.52 -8.77
C ALA A 238 -11.87 33.37 -7.98
N ALA A 239 -12.61 32.30 -8.25
CA ALA A 239 -13.92 32.04 -7.65
C ALA A 239 -13.78 31.07 -6.47
N ASP A 240 -14.64 31.22 -5.46
CA ASP A 240 -14.78 30.24 -4.39
C ASP A 240 -15.01 28.83 -4.97
N TYR A 241 -14.49 27.83 -4.26
CA TYR A 241 -14.52 26.44 -4.70
C TYR A 241 -14.84 25.48 -3.55
N TYR A 242 -15.35 24.32 -3.90
CA TYR A 242 -15.38 23.17 -2.99
C TYR A 242 -14.12 22.34 -3.23
N GLY A 243 -13.25 22.29 -2.22
CA GLY A 243 -12.07 21.44 -2.22
C GLY A 243 -12.40 20.10 -1.58
N CYS A 244 -11.99 19.00 -2.21
CA CYS A 244 -11.97 17.70 -1.55
C CYS A 244 -10.53 17.34 -1.17
N PHE A 245 -10.37 16.89 0.07
CA PHE A 245 -9.11 16.60 0.72
C PHE A 245 -9.15 15.16 1.20
N ILE A 246 -8.08 14.42 0.94
CA ILE A 246 -7.88 13.12 1.58
C ILE A 246 -7.06 13.37 2.85
N MET A 247 -7.62 12.93 3.97
CA MET A 247 -7.05 13.08 5.30
C MET A 247 -6.59 11.71 5.78
N ALA A 248 -5.28 11.51 5.93
CA ALA A 248 -4.80 10.36 6.69
C ALA A 248 -5.19 10.56 8.17
N ARG A 249 -6.00 9.66 8.72
CA ARG A 249 -6.39 9.66 10.15
C ARG A 249 -5.36 8.96 11.00
N SER A 250 -4.75 7.93 10.44
CA SER A 250 -3.74 7.15 11.13
C SER A 250 -2.37 7.83 11.19
N ARG A 251 -2.13 8.88 10.40
CA ARG A 251 -0.79 9.47 10.24
C ARG A 251 -0.82 10.99 10.08
N PRO A 252 0.22 11.69 10.56
CA PRO A 252 0.38 13.13 10.36
C PRO A 252 0.77 13.50 8.93
N ALA A 253 1.24 12.56 8.10
CA ALA A 253 1.53 12.79 6.69
C ALA A 253 1.29 11.51 5.85
N ILE A 254 0.98 11.71 4.57
CA ILE A 254 1.10 10.67 3.55
C ILE A 254 2.50 10.85 2.96
N LEU A 255 3.25 9.76 2.79
CA LEU A 255 4.63 9.86 2.30
C LEU A 255 4.62 10.57 0.94
N SER A 256 5.58 11.47 0.68
CA SER A 256 5.67 12.20 -0.59
C SER A 256 5.71 11.29 -1.81
N ASP A 257 6.19 10.06 -1.60
CA ASP A 257 6.42 9.05 -2.63
C ASP A 257 5.20 8.15 -2.82
N TRP A 258 4.14 8.36 -2.02
CA TRP A 258 2.84 7.75 -2.21
C TRP A 258 2.01 8.62 -3.14
N GLY A 259 1.42 7.98 -4.16
CA GLY A 259 0.60 8.70 -5.10
C GLY A 259 -0.86 8.29 -4.98
N CYS A 260 -1.69 9.13 -4.35
CA CYS A 260 -3.13 8.93 -4.43
C CYS A 260 -3.70 9.63 -5.67
N VAL A 261 -4.49 8.92 -6.48
CA VAL A 261 -5.30 9.45 -7.58
C VAL A 261 -6.78 9.39 -7.22
N PRO A 262 -7.28 10.36 -6.48
CA PRO A 262 -8.71 10.40 -6.30
C PRO A 262 -9.43 10.85 -7.58
N ALA A 263 -10.38 10.03 -8.02
CA ALA A 263 -11.39 10.40 -9.00
C ALA A 263 -12.66 10.86 -8.27
N TYR A 264 -13.28 11.92 -8.76
CA TYR A 264 -14.45 12.51 -8.10
C TYR A 264 -15.66 12.44 -9.03
N GLN A 265 -16.78 12.00 -8.47
CA GLN A 265 -18.07 12.02 -9.14
C GLN A 265 -19.11 12.69 -8.24
N PHE A 266 -19.36 13.97 -8.48
CA PHE A 266 -20.42 14.68 -7.76
C PHE A 266 -21.77 14.37 -8.39
N GLU A 267 -22.66 13.74 -7.62
CA GLU A 267 -24.03 13.45 -8.05
C GLU A 267 -25.01 14.27 -7.20
N LEU A 268 -25.46 15.42 -7.71
CA LEU A 268 -26.46 16.20 -6.98
C LEU A 268 -27.84 15.57 -7.17
N VAL A 269 -28.46 15.21 -6.05
CA VAL A 269 -29.81 14.68 -6.04
C VAL A 269 -30.77 15.83 -5.78
N HIS A 270 -31.48 16.29 -6.82
CA HIS A 270 -32.47 17.35 -6.64
C HIS A 270 -33.75 16.77 -6.02
N PRO A 271 -34.28 17.32 -4.91
CA PRO A 271 -35.39 16.74 -4.18
C PRO A 271 -36.67 16.56 -5.00
N THR A 272 -36.86 17.36 -6.06
CA THR A 272 -38.04 17.29 -6.94
C THR A 272 -37.75 16.92 -8.40
N LYS A 273 -36.48 16.86 -8.83
CA LYS A 273 -36.12 16.63 -10.24
C LYS A 273 -35.39 15.30 -10.48
N GLY A 274 -35.17 14.50 -9.43
CA GLY A 274 -34.42 13.25 -9.50
C GLY A 274 -32.91 13.46 -9.55
N ASN A 275 -32.15 12.38 -9.76
CA ASN A 275 -30.70 12.42 -9.86
C ASN A 275 -30.29 13.21 -11.10
N LEU A 276 -29.68 14.37 -10.88
CA LEU A 276 -29.00 15.14 -11.92
C LEU A 276 -27.52 14.82 -11.80
N LEU A 277 -27.06 13.91 -12.66
CA LEU A 277 -25.65 13.64 -12.84
C LEU A 277 -25.02 14.90 -13.46
N LEU A 278 -24.40 15.72 -12.62
CA LEU A 278 -23.93 17.02 -13.06
C LEU A 278 -22.55 16.91 -13.71
N PHE A 279 -21.58 16.25 -13.08
CA PHE A 279 -20.22 16.16 -13.64
C PHE A 279 -19.44 14.95 -13.12
N THR A 280 -18.86 14.18 -14.06
CA THR A 280 -17.72 13.29 -13.78
C THR A 280 -16.47 14.00 -14.28
N GLN A 281 -15.59 14.42 -13.37
CA GLN A 281 -14.27 14.93 -13.74
C GLN A 281 -13.21 14.05 -13.10
N SER A 282 -12.37 13.40 -13.91
CA SER A 282 -11.08 12.94 -13.41
C SER A 282 -10.20 14.16 -13.11
N ALA A 283 -9.63 14.20 -11.91
CA ALA A 283 -8.62 15.19 -11.57
C ALA A 283 -7.27 14.81 -12.21
N GLU A 284 -6.48 15.81 -12.60
CA GLU A 284 -5.05 15.60 -12.80
C GLU A 284 -4.35 15.50 -11.44
N LEU A 285 -3.25 14.75 -11.42
CA LEU A 285 -2.44 14.43 -10.26
C LEU A 285 -2.00 15.67 -9.50
N ILE A 286 -2.38 15.76 -8.22
CA ILE A 286 -1.76 16.69 -7.27
C ILE A 286 -1.07 15.84 -6.20
N PRO A 287 0.27 15.81 -6.16
CA PRO A 287 1.00 15.21 -5.05
C PRO A 287 0.52 15.84 -3.74
N LEU A 288 0.27 15.02 -2.73
CA LEU A 288 -0.15 15.52 -1.43
C LEU A 288 1.05 16.23 -0.80
N GLU A 289 1.13 17.55 -0.89
CA GLU A 289 2.18 18.29 -0.21
C GLU A 289 2.00 18.19 1.32
N PRO A 290 3.09 18.05 2.08
CA PRO A 290 3.02 18.01 3.54
C PRO A 290 2.50 19.36 4.08
N PHE A 291 1.23 19.38 4.49
CA PHE A 291 0.61 20.56 5.10
C PHE A 291 0.98 20.64 6.60
N PRO A 292 1.37 21.82 7.12
CA PRO A 292 1.62 21.98 8.55
C PRO A 292 0.28 21.85 9.31
N GLY A 293 0.08 20.72 9.98
CA GLY A 293 -1.15 20.41 10.73
C GLY A 293 -1.78 19.03 10.45
N GLY A 294 -1.13 18.17 9.68
CA GLY A 294 -1.67 16.88 9.25
C GLY A 294 -1.85 16.89 7.74
N GLY A 295 -1.33 15.86 7.06
CA GLY A 295 -1.25 15.75 5.60
C GLY A 295 -2.59 15.92 4.91
N ARG A 296 -2.91 17.18 4.59
CA ARG A 296 -3.95 17.58 3.65
C ARG A 296 -3.29 17.69 2.30
N GLY A 297 -3.61 16.80 1.37
CA GLY A 297 -3.39 17.14 -0.03
C GLY A 297 -4.70 17.47 -0.70
N ILE A 298 -4.69 18.60 -1.43
CA ILE A 298 -5.80 19.06 -2.24
C ILE A 298 -5.85 18.17 -3.46
N ALA A 299 -6.98 17.49 -3.65
CA ALA A 299 -7.11 16.61 -4.78
C ALA A 299 -7.73 17.30 -6.00
N LYS A 300 -8.70 18.21 -5.80
CA LYS A 300 -9.20 19.17 -6.79
C LYS A 300 -10.18 20.17 -6.16
N ALA A 301 -10.37 21.30 -6.82
CA ALA A 301 -11.33 22.35 -6.50
C ALA A 301 -12.45 22.37 -7.56
N ALA A 302 -13.72 22.19 -7.17
CA ALA A 302 -14.87 22.37 -8.06
C ALA A 302 -15.38 23.82 -7.98
N ARG A 303 -15.62 24.45 -9.14
CA ARG A 303 -16.31 25.74 -9.31
C ARG A 303 -17.59 25.79 -8.47
N ILE A 304 -17.79 26.68 -7.48
CA ILE A 304 -19.14 26.81 -6.86
C ILE A 304 -20.21 27.04 -7.94
N LEU A 305 -19.89 27.87 -8.93
CA LEU A 305 -20.76 28.19 -10.07
C LEU A 305 -21.08 26.98 -10.98
N GLU A 306 -20.30 25.90 -10.93
CA GLU A 306 -20.56 24.66 -11.68
C GLU A 306 -21.53 23.74 -10.94
N VAL A 307 -21.63 23.89 -9.63
CA VAL A 307 -22.57 23.19 -8.74
C VAL A 307 -23.91 23.95 -8.68
N GLU A 308 -23.89 25.25 -8.95
CA GLU A 308 -25.09 26.10 -8.98
C GLU A 308 -25.78 26.07 -10.34
N LEU A 309 -26.94 25.42 -10.43
CA LEU A 309 -27.80 25.53 -11.62
C LEU A 309 -28.44 26.93 -11.68
N PRO A 310 -28.23 27.73 -12.76
CA PRO A 310 -28.61 29.15 -12.84
C PRO A 310 -30.09 29.48 -12.60
N GLU A 311 -30.97 28.49 -12.70
CA GLU A 311 -32.42 28.67 -12.61
C GLU A 311 -33.08 27.95 -11.41
N SER A 312 -32.31 27.19 -10.62
CA SER A 312 -32.89 26.29 -9.60
C SER A 312 -32.99 26.89 -8.21
N GLY A 313 -32.24 27.95 -7.90
CA GLY A 313 -32.27 28.60 -6.59
C GLY A 313 -32.04 27.60 -5.45
N TYR A 314 -30.77 27.41 -5.08
CA TYR A 314 -30.31 26.58 -3.96
C TYR A 314 -30.44 25.06 -4.19
N VAL A 315 -29.30 24.36 -4.12
CA VAL A 315 -29.28 22.92 -3.86
C VAL A 315 -29.51 22.76 -2.35
N ILE A 316 -30.65 22.19 -1.94
CA ILE A 316 -30.97 22.02 -0.51
C ILE A 316 -30.31 20.74 0.04
N ASP A 317 -30.19 19.70 -0.79
CA ASP A 317 -29.52 18.43 -0.48
C ASP A 317 -28.72 17.94 -1.68
N GLY A 318 -27.49 17.47 -1.46
CA GLY A 318 -26.63 16.87 -2.49
C GLY A 318 -26.08 15.51 -2.03
N CYS A 319 -25.57 14.71 -2.97
CA CYS A 319 -24.72 13.57 -2.65
C CYS A 319 -23.37 13.80 -3.34
N ALA A 320 -22.27 13.34 -2.77
CA ALA A 320 -21.00 13.31 -3.48
C ALA A 320 -20.42 11.91 -3.39
N THR A 321 -20.23 11.30 -4.56
CA THR A 321 -19.52 10.04 -4.65
C THR A 321 -18.06 10.34 -4.96
N VAL A 322 -17.16 9.89 -4.09
CA VAL A 322 -15.73 10.12 -4.26
C VAL A 322 -15.04 8.79 -4.49
N LYS A 323 -14.63 8.54 -5.72
CA LYS A 323 -13.89 7.33 -6.07
C LYS A 323 -12.39 7.55 -5.88
N ALA A 324 -11.86 7.24 -4.70
CA ALA A 324 -10.43 7.39 -4.45
C ALA A 324 -9.62 6.20 -5.01
N THR A 325 -8.82 6.41 -6.06
CA THR A 325 -7.89 5.38 -6.55
C THR A 325 -6.51 5.62 -5.97
N MET A 326 -6.02 4.77 -5.09
CA MET A 326 -4.66 4.90 -4.56
C MET A 326 -3.66 4.15 -5.45
N LYS A 327 -2.51 4.76 -5.73
CA LYS A 327 -1.32 4.05 -6.21
C LYS A 327 -0.34 3.91 -5.07
N GLU A 328 -0.04 2.66 -4.75
CA GLU A 328 1.06 2.33 -3.87
C GLU A 328 1.86 1.24 -4.57
N ASP A 329 3.19 1.35 -4.53
CA ASP A 329 4.03 0.22 -4.90
C ASP A 329 3.84 -0.87 -3.83
N PRO A 330 3.31 -2.07 -4.17
CA PRO A 330 3.08 -3.14 -3.19
C PRO A 330 4.32 -3.49 -2.36
N LEU A 331 5.53 -3.27 -2.90
CA LEU A 331 6.76 -3.46 -2.15
C LEU A 331 7.04 -2.33 -1.18
N LEU A 332 6.68 -1.07 -1.47
CA LEU A 332 6.79 -0.01 -0.46
C LEU A 332 5.91 -0.36 0.74
N GLY A 333 4.68 -0.83 0.51
CA GLY A 333 3.79 -1.31 1.56
C GLY A 333 4.38 -2.47 2.34
N LEU A 334 4.87 -3.49 1.63
CA LEU A 334 5.50 -4.65 2.26
C LEU A 334 6.77 -4.30 3.03
N CYS A 335 7.70 -3.54 2.43
CA CYS A 335 8.92 -3.06 3.08
C CYS A 335 8.60 -2.26 4.33
N SER A 336 7.56 -1.43 4.28
CA SER A 336 7.10 -0.67 5.44
C SER A 336 6.61 -1.60 6.55
N ALA A 337 5.73 -2.54 6.22
CA ALA A 337 5.19 -3.48 7.19
C ALA A 337 6.28 -4.38 7.79
N ALA A 338 7.17 -4.89 6.93
CA ALA A 338 8.32 -5.69 7.32
C ALA A 338 9.31 -4.91 8.19
N ALA A 339 9.61 -3.66 7.84
CA ALA A 339 10.46 -2.79 8.64
C ALA A 339 9.93 -2.64 10.07
N VAL A 340 8.62 -2.54 10.29
CA VAL A 340 8.08 -2.50 11.66
C VAL A 340 8.27 -3.82 12.39
N LEU A 341 8.06 -4.94 11.70
CA LEU A 341 8.25 -6.25 12.33
C LEU A 341 9.72 -6.52 12.67
N ASP A 342 10.62 -6.16 11.76
CA ASP A 342 12.06 -6.23 11.92
C ASP A 342 12.55 -5.20 12.94
N PHE A 343 11.85 -4.07 13.14
CA PHE A 343 12.23 -3.05 14.13
C PHE A 343 12.33 -3.63 15.54
N GLY A 344 11.42 -4.53 15.91
CA GLY A 344 11.47 -5.19 17.22
C GLY A 344 12.68 -6.11 17.42
N ALA A 345 13.32 -6.59 16.33
CA ALA A 345 14.46 -7.50 16.38
C ALA A 345 15.80 -6.83 16.04
N GLN A 346 15.79 -5.87 15.12
CA GLN A 346 16.94 -5.21 14.49
C GLN A 346 16.64 -3.72 14.21
N ALA A 347 16.19 -2.98 15.23
CA ALA A 347 15.82 -1.57 15.10
C ALA A 347 16.89 -0.70 14.43
N GLN A 348 18.18 -0.96 14.70
CA GLN A 348 19.29 -0.20 14.12
C GLN A 348 19.36 -0.32 12.59
N ASP A 349 19.21 -1.53 12.04
CA ASP A 349 19.28 -1.76 10.60
C ASP A 349 18.10 -1.10 9.88
N VAL A 350 16.93 -1.14 10.51
CA VAL A 350 15.71 -0.48 10.04
C VAL A 350 15.87 1.05 10.07
N LEU A 351 16.39 1.63 11.15
CA LEU A 351 16.64 3.08 11.25
C LEU A 351 17.67 3.57 10.22
N ARG A 352 18.70 2.78 9.90
CA ARG A 352 19.68 3.10 8.85
C ARG A 352 19.13 2.98 7.43
N ALA A 353 18.10 2.17 7.25
CA ALA A 353 17.57 1.83 5.94
C ALA A 353 16.49 2.80 5.44
N PHE A 354 15.68 3.35 6.34
CA PHE A 354 14.53 4.18 5.96
C PHE A 354 14.79 5.67 6.22
N PRO A 355 14.32 6.57 5.34
CA PRO A 355 14.23 7.99 5.69
C PRO A 355 13.41 8.13 6.98
N CYS A 356 13.94 8.82 7.99
CA CYS A 356 13.32 8.87 9.32
C CYS A 356 11.85 9.30 9.28
N GLY A 357 11.50 10.25 8.41
CA GLY A 357 10.10 10.67 8.23
C GLY A 357 9.17 9.50 7.90
N ASN A 358 9.61 8.62 7.00
CA ASN A 358 8.82 7.49 6.52
C ASN A 358 8.76 6.39 7.58
N LEU A 359 9.89 6.10 8.24
CA LEU A 359 9.96 5.08 9.27
C LEU A 359 9.03 5.37 10.44
N LEU A 360 8.95 6.62 10.91
CA LEU A 360 8.18 6.96 12.10
C LEU A 360 6.68 6.95 11.84
N ASP A 361 6.27 7.33 10.63
CA ASP A 361 4.89 7.17 10.15
C ASP A 361 4.48 5.70 10.12
N ILE A 362 5.39 4.83 9.67
CA ILE A 362 5.22 3.39 9.59
C ILE A 362 5.14 2.75 10.99
N LEU A 363 6.05 3.14 11.89
CA LEU A 363 6.11 2.72 13.30
C LEU A 363 4.89 3.19 14.12
N ARG A 364 4.21 4.27 13.71
CA ARG A 364 2.97 4.76 14.33
C ARG A 364 1.68 4.19 13.76
N SER A 365 1.75 3.36 12.73
CA SER A 365 0.55 2.78 12.12
C SER A 365 -0.26 2.00 13.16
N TYR A 366 -1.55 2.32 13.32
CA TYR A 366 -2.47 1.61 14.23
C TYR A 366 -2.49 0.09 13.98
N SER A 367 -2.23 -0.31 12.74
CA SER A 367 -2.10 -1.70 12.28
C SER A 367 -0.86 -2.43 12.78
N LEU A 368 0.21 -1.73 13.17
CA LEU A 368 1.51 -2.33 13.48
C LEU A 368 1.96 -2.18 14.93
N ALA A 369 1.14 -1.52 15.77
CA ALA A 369 1.25 -1.45 17.22
C ALA A 369 2.68 -1.62 17.75
N ILE A 370 3.53 -0.59 17.59
CA ILE A 370 4.51 -0.37 18.65
C ILE A 370 3.69 -0.15 19.91
N ARG A 371 3.69 -1.18 20.77
CA ARG A 371 2.82 -1.22 21.94
C ARG A 371 3.23 -0.21 22.99
N ASP A 372 4.46 0.29 22.94
CA ASP A 372 5.05 1.20 23.93
C ASP A 372 6.03 2.18 23.28
N GLU A 373 5.83 3.50 23.48
CA GLU A 373 6.77 4.53 23.03
C GLU A 373 8.12 4.41 23.76
N ASP A 374 8.17 3.71 24.90
CA ASP A 374 9.41 3.35 25.58
C ASP A 374 10.32 2.47 24.71
N ASP A 375 9.78 1.47 24.00
CA ASP A 375 10.57 0.57 23.15
C ASP A 375 11.15 1.32 21.94
N LEU A 376 10.40 2.29 21.43
CA LEU A 376 10.84 3.17 20.35
C LEU A 376 11.99 4.08 20.81
N LEU A 377 11.90 4.61 22.03
CA LEU A 377 13.00 5.39 22.62
C LEU A 377 14.25 4.53 22.82
N ASP A 378 14.11 3.32 23.36
CA ASP A 378 15.23 2.40 23.57
C ASP A 378 15.93 2.06 22.24
N ALA A 379 15.17 1.82 21.18
CA ALA A 379 15.68 1.63 19.83
C ALA A 379 16.43 2.85 19.27
N LEU A 380 15.89 4.07 19.48
CA LEU A 380 16.54 5.31 19.05
C LEU A 380 17.86 5.56 19.80
N VAL A 381 17.90 5.26 21.10
CA VAL A 381 19.12 5.33 21.91
C VAL A 381 20.17 4.36 21.36
N GLN A 382 19.79 3.10 21.14
CA GLN A 382 20.71 2.10 20.58
C GLN A 382 21.21 2.50 19.19
N PHE A 383 20.34 3.05 18.33
CA PHE A 383 20.74 3.54 17.02
C PHE A 383 21.75 4.70 17.10
N ALA A 384 21.49 5.66 17.98
CA ALA A 384 22.39 6.76 18.26
C ALA A 384 23.77 6.30 18.76
N GLU A 385 23.81 5.26 19.60
CA GLU A 385 25.04 4.69 20.16
C GLU A 385 25.79 3.80 19.17
N GLY A 386 25.10 3.21 18.20
CA GLY A 386 25.69 2.33 17.19
C GLY A 386 26.36 3.06 16.04
N ALA A 387 26.22 4.38 15.93
CA ALA A 387 26.93 5.20 14.95
C ALA A 387 28.43 5.18 15.26
N GLY A 388 29.25 4.79 14.29
CA GLY A 388 30.70 4.68 14.46
C GLY A 388 31.35 6.03 14.78
N GLU A 389 32.63 6.00 15.18
CA GLU A 389 33.41 7.20 15.55
C GLU A 389 33.74 8.15 14.37
N GLU A 390 33.26 7.87 13.16
CA GLU A 390 33.49 8.73 12.00
C GLU A 390 32.57 9.97 12.06
N GLU A 391 33.17 11.16 12.10
CA GLU A 391 32.46 12.45 12.25
C GLU A 391 31.34 12.66 11.21
N GLU A 392 31.54 12.23 9.96
CA GLU A 392 30.52 12.36 8.90
C GLU A 392 29.29 11.48 9.17
N GLN A 393 29.50 10.25 9.69
CA GLN A 393 28.41 9.35 10.07
C GLN A 393 27.71 9.84 11.34
N GLU A 394 28.46 10.44 12.27
CA GLU A 394 27.94 11.01 13.51
C GLU A 394 26.92 12.12 13.21
N GLN A 395 27.23 13.04 12.29
CA GLN A 395 26.33 14.12 11.91
C GLN A 395 25.06 13.64 11.21
N GLU A 396 25.17 12.67 10.28
CA GLU A 396 23.99 12.09 9.63
C GLU A 396 23.07 11.43 10.67
N VAL A 397 23.65 10.70 11.62
CA VAL A 397 22.90 10.06 12.70
C VAL A 397 22.24 11.09 13.61
N PHE A 398 22.92 12.21 13.93
CA PHE A 398 22.29 13.28 14.70
C PHE A 398 21.09 13.90 13.98
N ASP A 399 21.21 14.20 12.70
CA ASP A 399 20.10 14.75 11.91
C ASP A 399 18.92 13.77 11.86
N GLN A 400 19.21 12.47 11.77
CA GLN A 400 18.21 11.39 11.80
C GLN A 400 17.55 11.25 13.18
N VAL A 401 18.32 11.28 14.26
CA VAL A 401 17.82 11.24 15.64
C VAL A 401 17.00 12.48 15.96
N ASP A 402 17.40 13.67 15.52
CA ASP A 402 16.67 14.91 15.76
C ASP A 402 15.33 14.91 15.03
N LYS A 403 15.31 14.47 13.76
CA LYS A 403 14.07 14.20 13.01
C LYS A 403 13.21 13.15 13.71
N ALA A 404 13.81 12.11 14.27
CA ALA A 404 13.06 11.05 14.93
C ALA A 404 12.46 11.47 16.27
N ALA A 405 13.25 12.16 17.08
CA ALA A 405 12.84 12.70 18.37
C ALA A 405 11.68 13.71 18.23
N ALA A 406 11.64 14.49 17.15
CA ALA A 406 10.54 15.40 16.82
C ALA A 406 9.16 14.75 16.80
N THR A 407 9.15 13.44 16.63
CA THR A 407 7.92 12.70 16.42
C THR A 407 7.49 11.91 17.66
N LEU A 408 8.40 11.61 18.59
CA LEU A 408 8.10 10.84 19.81
C LEU A 408 6.97 11.49 20.63
N ARG A 409 6.01 10.67 21.10
CA ARG A 409 4.99 11.12 22.05
C ARG A 409 5.56 11.03 23.46
N MET A 410 6.40 12.01 23.80
CA MET A 410 7.15 12.08 25.05
C MET A 410 6.24 11.93 26.28
N GLU A 411 4.99 12.40 26.20
CA GLU A 411 3.97 12.26 27.24
C GLU A 411 3.56 10.81 27.55
N HIS A 412 3.80 9.87 26.63
CA HIS A 412 3.47 8.46 26.78
C HIS A 412 4.69 7.63 27.20
N ILE A 413 5.88 8.23 27.28
CA ILE A 413 7.11 7.55 27.67
C ILE A 413 7.29 7.70 29.18
N HIS A 414 7.71 6.63 29.86
CA HIS A 414 8.01 6.71 31.28
C HIS A 414 9.11 7.73 31.54
N PHE A 415 8.84 8.72 32.39
CA PHE A 415 9.77 9.81 32.67
C PHE A 415 11.17 9.32 33.12
N ALA A 416 11.23 8.22 33.88
CA ALA A 416 12.49 7.61 34.27
C ALA A 416 13.30 7.09 33.07
N LYS A 417 12.64 6.48 32.08
CA LYS A 417 13.29 6.06 30.83
C LYS A 417 13.76 7.26 30.01
N LEU A 418 12.92 8.29 29.86
CA LEU A 418 13.31 9.54 29.19
C LEU A 418 14.57 10.15 29.81
N LEU A 419 14.61 10.22 31.14
CA LEU A 419 15.77 10.78 31.85
C LEU A 419 17.01 9.91 31.66
N ASN A 420 16.88 8.58 31.74
CA ASN A 420 17.99 7.66 31.52
C ASN A 420 18.50 7.73 30.08
N ALA A 421 17.62 7.79 29.08
CA ALA A 421 17.96 7.95 27.68
C ALA A 421 18.68 9.29 27.43
N ALA A 422 18.16 10.38 28.01
CA ALA A 422 18.79 11.69 27.95
C ALA A 422 20.18 11.72 28.62
N GLN A 423 20.40 10.92 29.68
CA GLN A 423 21.71 10.84 30.35
C GLN A 423 22.70 9.94 29.59
N GLY A 424 22.22 8.83 29.03
CA GLY A 424 23.04 7.82 28.36
C GLY A 424 23.44 8.19 26.93
N SER A 425 22.57 8.86 26.18
CA SER A 425 22.79 9.13 24.75
C SER A 425 23.27 10.55 24.48
N ARG A 426 24.51 10.70 24.02
CA ARG A 426 25.06 11.98 23.55
C ARG A 426 24.26 12.56 22.37
N ALA A 427 23.70 11.70 21.52
CA ALA A 427 22.89 12.14 20.38
C ALA A 427 21.59 12.81 20.82
N LEU A 428 20.88 12.21 21.78
CA LEU A 428 19.67 12.82 22.33
C LEU A 428 19.99 14.12 23.07
N GLN A 429 21.14 14.22 23.74
CA GLN A 429 21.58 15.46 24.38
C GLN A 429 21.86 16.58 23.37
N ARG A 430 22.33 16.24 22.18
CA ARG A 430 22.61 17.19 21.09
C ARG A 430 21.38 17.53 20.25
N SER A 431 20.36 16.67 20.25
CA SER A 431 19.10 16.91 19.57
C SER A 431 18.38 18.12 20.18
N HIS A 432 18.28 19.21 19.41
CA HIS A 432 17.57 20.41 19.82
C HIS A 432 16.08 20.12 19.99
N VAL A 433 15.51 19.30 19.11
CA VAL A 433 14.09 18.97 19.15
C VAL A 433 13.76 18.13 20.38
N PHE A 434 14.57 17.10 20.69
CA PHE A 434 14.41 16.32 21.91
C PHE A 434 14.55 17.21 23.16
N ALA A 435 15.57 18.06 23.20
CA ALA A 435 15.81 18.95 24.34
C ALA A 435 14.63 19.92 24.58
N GLU A 436 14.08 20.53 23.53
CA GLU A 436 12.91 21.42 23.66
C GLU A 436 11.65 20.67 24.07
N ALA A 437 11.39 19.50 23.47
CA ALA A 437 10.27 18.65 23.86
C ALA A 437 10.38 18.18 25.33
N PHE A 438 11.57 17.77 25.77
CA PHE A 438 11.83 17.35 27.14
C PHE A 438 11.69 18.51 28.14
N LYS A 439 12.20 19.70 27.81
CA LYS A 439 11.99 20.92 28.61
C LYS A 439 10.52 21.28 28.74
N LYS A 440 9.75 21.15 27.66
CA LYS A 440 8.30 21.40 27.66
C LYS A 440 7.60 20.44 28.61
N LEU A 441 7.88 19.15 28.52
CA LEU A 441 7.34 18.11 29.40
C LEU A 441 7.68 18.39 30.88
N LEU A 442 8.94 18.74 31.19
CA LEU A 442 9.36 19.11 32.54
C LEU A 442 8.57 20.31 33.08
N LYS A 443 8.40 21.37 32.28
CA LYS A 443 7.61 22.55 32.67
C LYS A 443 6.16 22.17 33.00
N GLU A 444 5.53 21.34 32.18
CA GLU A 444 4.16 20.86 32.40
C GLU A 444 4.06 20.05 33.70
N MET A 445 5.01 19.15 33.97
CA MET A 445 5.06 18.38 35.22
C MET A 445 5.23 19.26 36.47
N PHE A 446 6.09 20.29 36.41
CA PHE A 446 6.27 21.23 37.52
C PHE A 446 5.06 22.15 37.73
N GLN A 447 4.36 22.55 36.68
CA GLN A 447 3.12 23.33 36.80
C GLN A 447 1.99 22.53 37.44
N ILE A 448 1.89 21.24 37.12
CA ILE A 448 0.91 20.33 37.75
C ILE A 448 1.22 20.17 39.25
N SER A 449 2.49 20.08 39.65
CA SER A 449 2.85 19.97 41.06
C SER A 449 2.64 21.28 41.84
N SER A 450 2.83 22.44 41.22
CA SER A 450 2.58 23.74 41.86
C SER A 450 1.09 24.09 42.01
N ASN A 451 0.22 23.56 41.15
CA ASN A 451 -1.22 23.82 41.17
C ASN A 451 -2.03 22.81 42.01
N ARG A 452 -1.39 21.77 42.59
CA ARG A 452 -2.07 20.94 43.59
C ARG A 452 -2.25 21.76 44.87
N PRO A 453 -3.50 22.06 45.30
CA PRO A 453 -3.74 22.86 46.49
C PRO A 453 -3.11 22.15 47.69
N VAL A 454 -2.14 22.82 48.30
CA VAL A 454 -1.52 22.42 49.57
C VAL A 454 -2.57 22.59 50.67
N GLY A 455 -3.51 21.66 50.79
CA GLY A 455 -4.53 21.79 51.85
C GLY A 455 -5.84 21.08 51.57
N SER A 456 -5.87 19.78 51.85
CA SER A 456 -6.89 19.15 52.69
C SER A 456 -6.54 17.67 52.80
N TYR A 457 -5.56 17.36 53.64
CA TYR A 457 -5.52 16.01 54.20
C TYR A 457 -6.83 15.84 54.98
N PRO A 458 -7.69 14.86 54.66
CA PRO A 458 -8.80 14.54 55.54
C PRO A 458 -8.17 14.14 56.87
N SER A 459 -8.45 14.94 57.90
CA SER A 459 -8.20 14.59 59.28
C SER A 459 -8.85 13.22 59.50
N ASN A 460 -8.03 12.17 59.64
CA ASN A 460 -8.48 10.88 60.10
C ASN A 460 -8.98 11.06 61.54
N ALA A 461 -10.26 11.39 61.67
CA ALA A 461 -10.99 11.25 62.91
C ALA A 461 -11.07 9.76 63.23
N SER A 462 -10.42 9.41 64.34
CA SER A 462 -10.60 8.20 65.13
C SER A 462 -11.98 7.56 65.01
N HIS A 463 -12.07 6.41 64.34
CA HIS A 463 -13.13 5.44 64.58
C HIS A 463 -12.64 4.41 65.58
N ALA A 464 -13.19 4.50 66.79
CA ALA A 464 -13.17 3.45 67.79
C ALA A 464 -13.98 2.23 67.31
N MET A 465 -13.45 1.04 67.56
CA MET A 465 -14.14 -0.25 67.43
C MET A 465 -15.30 -0.37 68.45
N PRO A 466 -16.25 -1.27 68.17
CA PRO A 466 -16.53 -2.36 69.11
C PRO A 466 -16.04 -3.71 68.60
#